data_AF-A0A0G0BP11-F1
#
_entry.id   AF-A0A0G0BP11-F1
#
_cell.length_a   1.000
_cell.length_b   1.000
_cell.length_c   1.000
_cell.angle_alpha   90.00
_cell.angle_beta   90.00
_cell.angle_gamma   90.00
#
_symmetry.space_group_name_H-M   'P 1'
#
loop_
_entity.id
_entity.type
_entity.pdbx_description
1 polymer ?
#
loop_
_entity_poly.entity_id
_entity_poly.type
_entity_poly.pdbx_seq_one_letter_code
_entity_poly.pdbx_strand_id
1 'polypeptide(L)'
;MHPQTYTLKNGLQVIFIDTKTFPTLTTLLLIGAGSRYENEINNGVAHFFEHMAFKGSKKYSNSFVISSTVEGFGGVFNAFTSKDHTGYWIKATAKHFETMIDVISDMIQTPKLLTEEIEREKGVIKEEINMYEDMPQRKVGEIFETLLYKGSPLGFDIAGTKETVKKFTRQTFIDYINSLYHPNNAVLVVAGGLSNSSGKARYRKFFDGKQKTAKNLVTSPFSNYLELINNKFGGWKSGNKS
;
A
#
# COMPACT_ATOMS: atom_id res chain seq x y z
N MET A 1 8.11 22.56 -7.25
CA MET A 1 7.50 21.61 -6.30
C MET A 1 8.64 20.79 -5.72
N HIS A 2 8.98 20.95 -4.44
CA HIS A 2 10.12 20.24 -3.82
C HIS A 2 9.58 19.22 -2.82
N PRO A 3 9.88 17.92 -2.97
CA PRO A 3 9.45 16.90 -2.01
C PRO A 3 10.17 17.11 -0.67
N GLN A 4 9.46 16.89 0.43
CA GLN A 4 10.02 16.87 1.78
C GLN A 4 9.93 15.45 2.35
N THR A 5 11.08 14.87 2.69
CA THR A 5 11.16 13.48 3.18
C THR A 5 11.44 13.47 4.68
N TYR A 6 10.73 12.59 5.38
CA TYR A 6 10.87 12.29 6.80
C TYR A 6 10.99 10.78 6.98
N THR A 7 11.62 10.35 8.06
CA THR A 7 11.71 8.92 8.42
C THR A 7 11.19 8.75 9.83
N LEU A 8 10.14 7.94 10.02
CA LEU A 8 9.64 7.61 11.35
C LEU A 8 10.65 6.76 12.12
N LYS A 9 10.48 6.67 13.45
CA LYS A 9 11.38 5.85 14.29
C LYS A 9 11.41 4.37 13.93
N ASN A 10 10.31 3.83 13.39
CA ASN A 10 10.24 2.45 12.90
C ASN A 10 10.78 2.28 11.46
N GLY A 11 11.32 3.34 10.86
CA GLY A 11 11.98 3.33 9.56
C GLY A 11 11.07 3.58 8.36
N LEU A 12 9.76 3.77 8.56
CA LEU A 12 8.85 4.17 7.48
C LEU A 12 9.26 5.53 6.91
N GLN A 13 9.52 5.58 5.61
CA GLN A 13 9.73 6.84 4.92
C GLN A 13 8.40 7.52 4.60
N VAL A 14 8.33 8.81 4.85
CA VAL A 14 7.16 9.66 4.58
C VAL A 14 7.59 10.80 3.68
N ILE A 15 6.93 10.96 2.53
CA ILE A 15 7.24 12.01 1.56
C ILE A 15 6.03 12.93 1.42
N PHE A 16 6.22 14.22 1.67
CA PHE A 16 5.22 15.24 1.43
C PHE A 16 5.52 16.02 0.15
N ILE A 17 4.50 16.22 -0.67
CA ILE A 17 4.56 17.00 -1.90
C ILE A 17 3.43 18.03 -1.86
N ASP A 18 3.74 19.23 -1.36
CA ASP A 18 2.77 20.32 -1.34
C ASP A 18 2.73 21.03 -2.68
N THR A 19 1.58 20.89 -3.35
CA THR A 19 1.31 21.51 -4.64
C THR A 19 0.89 22.96 -4.52
N LYS A 20 0.47 23.41 -3.32
CA LYS A 20 -0.15 24.72 -3.09
C LYS A 20 -1.37 25.00 -3.98
N THR A 21 -2.05 23.94 -4.44
CA THR A 21 -3.23 24.02 -5.32
C THR A 21 -4.52 23.76 -4.53
N PHE A 22 -5.45 23.00 -5.07
CA PHE A 22 -6.75 22.70 -4.46
C PHE A 22 -6.60 21.97 -3.12
N PRO A 23 -7.58 22.11 -2.19
CA PRO A 23 -7.56 21.48 -0.87
C PRO A 23 -7.87 19.97 -0.93
N THR A 24 -7.32 19.27 -1.92
CA THR A 24 -7.39 17.82 -2.09
C THR A 24 -6.01 17.21 -1.87
N LEU A 25 -5.99 16.01 -1.32
CA LEU A 25 -4.81 15.23 -1.03
C LEU A 25 -4.97 13.83 -1.62
N THR A 26 -3.85 13.25 -2.04
CA THR A 26 -3.71 11.82 -2.33
C THR A 26 -2.67 11.26 -1.37
N THR A 27 -3.04 10.22 -0.63
CA THR A 27 -2.14 9.40 0.18
C THR A 27 -1.89 8.11 -0.57
N LEU A 28 -0.63 7.75 -0.79
CA LEU A 28 -0.20 6.51 -1.44
C LEU A 28 0.79 5.80 -0.53
N LEU A 29 0.45 4.61 -0.05
CA LEU A 29 1.38 3.70 0.59
C LEU A 29 1.93 2.76 -0.49
N LEU A 30 3.22 2.87 -0.76
CA LEU A 30 3.94 2.01 -1.70
C LEU A 30 4.77 1.01 -0.92
N ILE A 31 4.58 -0.27 -1.19
CA ILE A 31 5.34 -1.38 -0.59
C ILE A 31 6.25 -1.96 -1.66
N GLY A 32 7.51 -2.24 -1.31
CA GLY A 32 8.44 -3.00 -2.16
C GLY A 32 8.09 -4.49 -2.21
N ALA A 33 6.88 -4.81 -2.66
CA ALA A 33 6.29 -6.13 -2.75
C ALA A 33 5.64 -6.29 -4.13
N GLY A 34 5.59 -7.48 -4.70
CA GLY A 34 5.18 -7.68 -6.10
C GLY A 34 5.64 -9.04 -6.61
N SER A 35 5.23 -9.39 -7.84
CA SER A 35 5.40 -10.77 -8.31
C SER A 35 6.86 -11.23 -8.45
N ARG A 36 7.83 -10.30 -8.56
CA ARG A 36 9.26 -10.64 -8.62
C ARG A 36 9.82 -11.22 -7.32
N TYR A 37 9.12 -11.04 -6.20
CA TYR A 37 9.52 -11.58 -4.90
C TYR A 37 8.82 -12.89 -4.58
N GLU A 38 8.08 -13.43 -5.55
CA GLU A 38 7.40 -14.71 -5.48
C GLU A 38 8.29 -15.83 -6.02
N ASN A 39 7.78 -17.05 -5.94
CA ASN A 39 8.34 -18.28 -6.48
C ASN A 39 7.21 -19.09 -7.13
N GLU A 40 7.55 -20.21 -7.75
CA GLU A 40 6.60 -21.06 -8.48
C GLU A 40 5.42 -21.57 -7.63
N ILE A 41 5.55 -21.61 -6.30
CA ILE A 41 4.51 -22.08 -5.38
C ILE A 41 3.56 -20.96 -4.99
N ASN A 42 4.07 -19.74 -4.76
CA ASN A 42 3.28 -18.60 -4.30
C ASN A 42 3.02 -17.54 -5.38
N ASN A 43 3.32 -17.81 -6.65
CA ASN A 43 3.11 -16.84 -7.72
C ASN A 43 1.63 -16.42 -7.86
N GLY A 44 1.37 -15.12 -7.77
CA GLY A 44 0.05 -14.48 -7.75
C GLY A 44 -0.38 -14.01 -6.36
N VAL A 45 0.39 -14.31 -5.29
CA VAL A 45 0.03 -13.94 -3.91
C VAL A 45 0.03 -12.42 -3.70
N ALA A 46 0.88 -11.67 -4.41
CA ALA A 46 0.94 -10.22 -4.34
C ALA A 46 -0.39 -9.59 -4.79
N HIS A 47 -0.83 -9.97 -5.99
CA HIS A 47 -2.09 -9.52 -6.57
C HIS A 47 -3.29 -10.00 -5.76
N PHE A 48 -3.29 -11.25 -5.31
CA PHE A 48 -4.37 -11.76 -4.48
C PHE A 48 -4.41 -11.02 -3.13
N PHE A 49 -3.26 -10.75 -2.49
CA PHE A 49 -3.26 -9.97 -1.25
C PHE A 49 -3.81 -8.54 -1.46
N GLU A 50 -3.57 -7.93 -2.63
CA GLU A 50 -4.21 -6.67 -3.00
C GLU A 50 -5.73 -6.74 -2.88
N HIS A 51 -6.37 -7.77 -3.45
CA HIS A 51 -7.81 -8.01 -3.31
C HIS A 51 -8.21 -8.21 -1.85
N MET A 52 -7.45 -9.06 -1.14
CA MET A 52 -7.76 -9.42 0.25
C MET A 52 -7.63 -8.23 1.22
N ALA A 53 -6.77 -7.26 0.93
CA ALA A 53 -6.65 -6.04 1.73
C ALA A 53 -7.96 -5.23 1.78
N PHE A 54 -8.82 -5.37 0.76
CA PHE A 54 -10.14 -4.75 0.72
C PHE A 54 -11.25 -5.58 1.36
N LYS A 55 -10.99 -6.84 1.76
CA LYS A 55 -12.03 -7.73 2.35
C LYS A 55 -12.22 -7.56 3.84
N GLY A 56 -11.65 -6.50 4.41
CA GLY A 56 -11.81 -6.12 5.80
C GLY A 56 -10.57 -6.33 6.65
N SER A 57 -10.53 -5.55 7.71
CA SER A 57 -9.44 -5.44 8.67
C SER A 57 -10.01 -5.33 10.09
N LYS A 58 -9.16 -5.13 11.09
CA LYS A 58 -9.59 -5.12 12.50
C LYS A 58 -10.62 -4.02 12.80
N LYS A 59 -10.40 -2.81 12.32
CA LYS A 59 -11.31 -1.67 12.52
C LYS A 59 -12.41 -1.61 11.46
N TYR A 60 -12.09 -1.90 10.21
CA TYR A 60 -13.04 -1.85 9.09
C TYR A 60 -13.48 -3.26 8.71
N SER A 61 -14.63 -3.68 9.23
CA SER A 61 -14.94 -5.10 9.37
C SER A 61 -15.12 -5.90 8.07
N ASN A 62 -15.41 -5.24 6.95
CA ASN A 62 -15.62 -5.85 5.63
C ASN A 62 -15.46 -4.80 4.52
N SER A 63 -15.53 -5.24 3.25
CA SER A 63 -15.38 -4.38 2.08
C SER A 63 -16.39 -3.22 2.03
N PHE A 64 -17.64 -3.46 2.44
CA PHE A 64 -18.67 -2.41 2.46
C PHE A 64 -18.36 -1.32 3.48
N VAL A 65 -17.85 -1.68 4.66
CA VAL A 65 -17.45 -0.70 5.69
C VAL A 65 -16.25 0.12 5.21
N ILE A 66 -15.29 -0.49 4.52
CA ILE A 66 -14.15 0.23 3.91
C ILE A 66 -14.67 1.21 2.84
N SER A 67 -15.46 0.74 1.88
CA SER A 67 -15.94 1.58 0.77
C SER A 67 -16.84 2.71 1.25
N SER A 68 -17.85 2.42 2.07
CA SER A 68 -18.78 3.43 2.60
C SER A 68 -18.07 4.47 3.48
N THR A 69 -17.01 4.10 4.20
CA THR A 69 -16.21 5.07 4.96
C THR A 69 -15.57 6.09 4.02
N VAL A 70 -14.90 5.64 2.95
CA VAL A 70 -14.16 6.53 2.04
C VAL A 70 -15.10 7.30 1.12
N GLU A 71 -16.04 6.61 0.51
CA GLU A 71 -17.02 7.20 -0.42
C GLU A 71 -18.00 8.13 0.30
N GLY A 72 -18.30 7.86 1.57
CA GLY A 72 -19.23 8.67 2.38
C GLY A 72 -18.78 10.11 2.58
N PHE A 73 -17.49 10.41 2.41
CA PHE A 73 -16.97 11.78 2.39
C PHE A 73 -16.54 12.26 0.99
N GLY A 74 -16.93 11.55 -0.06
CA GLY A 74 -16.58 11.84 -1.46
C GLY A 74 -15.13 11.49 -1.80
N GLY A 75 -14.50 10.60 -1.03
CA GLY A 75 -13.19 10.05 -1.35
C GLY A 75 -13.26 8.99 -2.45
N VAL A 76 -12.14 8.80 -3.13
CA VAL A 76 -11.92 7.68 -4.05
C VAL A 76 -10.66 6.95 -3.63
N PHE A 77 -10.62 5.64 -3.82
CA PHE A 77 -9.51 4.81 -3.39
C PHE A 77 -9.34 3.64 -4.34
N ASN A 78 -8.11 3.13 -4.43
CA ASN A 78 -7.81 1.93 -5.18
C ASN A 78 -6.46 1.35 -4.75
N ALA A 79 -6.08 0.23 -5.34
CA ALA A 79 -4.74 -0.31 -5.28
C ALA A 79 -4.26 -0.73 -6.68
N PHE A 80 -3.01 -1.16 -6.73
CA PHE A 80 -2.42 -1.80 -7.90
C PHE A 80 -1.19 -2.60 -7.48
N THR A 81 -0.92 -3.69 -8.20
CA THR A 81 0.27 -4.54 -8.02
C THR A 81 1.08 -4.55 -9.30
N SER A 82 2.39 -4.43 -9.14
CA SER A 82 3.37 -4.55 -10.21
C SER A 82 4.32 -5.72 -9.94
N LYS A 83 5.35 -5.87 -10.78
CA LYS A 83 6.41 -6.85 -10.57
C LYS A 83 7.19 -6.56 -9.28
N ASP A 84 7.42 -5.30 -8.93
CA ASP A 84 8.34 -4.93 -7.84
C ASP A 84 7.75 -4.03 -6.74
N HIS A 85 6.52 -3.56 -6.89
CA HIS A 85 5.82 -2.78 -5.89
C HIS A 85 4.30 -2.98 -5.93
N THR A 86 3.66 -2.80 -4.78
CA THR A 86 2.21 -2.75 -4.61
C THR A 86 1.86 -1.41 -3.99
N GLY A 87 0.89 -0.69 -4.56
CA GLY A 87 0.45 0.62 -4.11
C GLY A 87 -0.98 0.59 -3.60
N TYR A 88 -1.24 1.20 -2.45
CA TYR A 88 -2.59 1.43 -1.91
C TYR A 88 -2.80 2.91 -1.71
N TRP A 89 -3.87 3.48 -2.26
CA TRP A 89 -4.07 4.92 -2.21
C TRP A 89 -5.51 5.35 -1.98
N ILE A 90 -5.63 6.53 -1.37
CA ILE A 90 -6.89 7.24 -1.16
C ILE A 90 -6.69 8.69 -1.58
N LYS A 91 -7.67 9.25 -2.29
CA LYS A 91 -7.72 10.66 -2.67
C LYS A 91 -9.01 11.28 -2.15
N ALA A 92 -8.89 12.40 -1.45
CA ALA A 92 -10.03 13.12 -0.87
C ALA A 92 -9.69 14.58 -0.56
N THR A 93 -10.61 15.31 0.06
CA THR A 93 -10.32 16.66 0.59
C THR A 93 -9.43 16.58 1.83
N ALA A 94 -8.55 17.57 2.01
CA ALA A 94 -7.52 17.57 3.06
C ALA A 94 -8.07 17.42 4.49
N LYS A 95 -9.33 17.82 4.73
CA LYS A 95 -10.01 17.69 6.02
C LYS A 95 -10.24 16.24 6.46
N HIS A 96 -10.22 15.27 5.54
CA HIS A 96 -10.40 13.84 5.84
C HIS A 96 -9.08 13.07 5.96
N PHE A 97 -7.95 13.76 5.98
CA PHE A 97 -6.62 13.13 6.00
C PHE A 97 -6.46 12.10 7.12
N GLU A 98 -6.94 12.41 8.34
CA GLU A 98 -6.86 11.47 9.46
C GLU A 98 -7.56 10.14 9.14
N THR A 99 -8.78 10.20 8.58
CA THR A 99 -9.54 9.03 8.16
C THR A 99 -8.85 8.28 7.03
N MET A 100 -8.28 9.00 6.05
CA MET A 100 -7.55 8.37 4.94
C MET A 100 -6.36 7.53 5.44
N ILE A 101 -5.54 8.10 6.31
CA ILE A 101 -4.38 7.42 6.89
C ILE A 101 -4.81 6.26 7.79
N ASP A 102 -5.88 6.43 8.57
CA ASP A 102 -6.43 5.40 9.44
C ASP A 102 -6.93 4.18 8.65
N VAL A 103 -7.64 4.40 7.53
CA VAL A 103 -8.11 3.32 6.63
C VAL A 103 -6.93 2.55 6.03
N ILE A 104 -5.99 3.25 5.35
CA ILE A 104 -4.83 2.58 4.72
C ILE A 104 -4.01 1.82 5.77
N SER A 105 -3.78 2.44 6.92
CA SER A 105 -3.01 1.85 8.02
C SER A 105 -3.65 0.56 8.53
N ASP A 106 -4.96 0.55 8.80
CA ASP A 106 -5.64 -0.60 9.37
C ASP A 106 -5.76 -1.76 8.36
N MET A 107 -6.06 -1.45 7.09
CA MET A 107 -6.13 -2.42 5.99
C MET A 107 -4.83 -3.22 5.84
N ILE A 108 -3.69 -2.55 5.93
CA ILE A 108 -2.39 -3.16 5.67
C ILE A 108 -1.78 -3.81 6.91
N GLN A 109 -1.94 -3.19 8.09
CA GLN A 109 -1.33 -3.72 9.31
C GLN A 109 -2.16 -4.82 9.98
N THR A 110 -3.48 -4.85 9.73
CA THR A 110 -4.39 -5.80 10.40
C THR A 110 -5.46 -6.39 9.48
N PRO A 111 -5.11 -6.92 8.29
CA PRO A 111 -6.07 -7.57 7.41
C PRO A 111 -6.68 -8.80 8.09
N LYS A 112 -7.99 -9.02 7.92
CA LYS A 112 -8.68 -10.17 8.57
C LYS A 112 -8.29 -11.51 7.95
N LEU A 113 -8.13 -11.55 6.63
CA LEU A 113 -7.84 -12.77 5.86
C LEU A 113 -8.81 -13.92 6.21
N LEU A 114 -10.12 -13.64 6.13
CA LEU A 114 -11.15 -14.64 6.41
C LEU A 114 -11.10 -15.74 5.35
N THR A 115 -11.14 -17.00 5.77
CA THR A 115 -11.07 -18.16 4.85
C THR A 115 -12.20 -18.13 3.82
N GLU A 116 -13.40 -17.74 4.22
CA GLU A 116 -14.56 -17.62 3.31
C GLU A 116 -14.34 -16.59 2.19
N GLU A 117 -13.72 -15.44 2.50
CA GLU A 117 -13.39 -14.42 1.51
C GLU A 117 -12.24 -14.87 0.61
N ILE A 118 -11.25 -15.60 1.14
CA ILE A 118 -10.19 -16.21 0.32
C ILE A 118 -10.79 -17.19 -0.69
N GLU A 119 -11.66 -18.10 -0.26
CA GLU A 119 -12.29 -19.06 -1.18
C GLU A 119 -13.18 -18.37 -2.23
N ARG A 120 -13.87 -17.29 -1.85
CA ARG A 120 -14.64 -16.48 -2.79
C ARG A 120 -13.76 -15.79 -3.82
N GLU A 121 -12.67 -15.14 -3.39
CA GLU A 121 -11.79 -14.38 -4.28
C GLU A 121 -10.97 -15.25 -5.22
N LYS A 122 -10.71 -16.52 -4.89
CA LYS A 122 -10.16 -17.49 -5.86
C LYS A 122 -10.98 -17.55 -7.15
N GLY A 123 -12.31 -17.50 -7.04
CA GLY A 123 -13.22 -17.49 -8.18
C GLY A 123 -13.09 -16.20 -8.99
N VAL A 124 -13.08 -15.04 -8.32
CA VAL A 124 -12.96 -13.73 -8.96
C VAL A 124 -11.65 -13.61 -9.74
N ILE A 125 -10.52 -13.95 -9.11
CA ILE A 125 -9.19 -13.85 -9.74
C ILE A 125 -9.05 -14.86 -10.88
N LYS A 126 -9.65 -16.05 -10.77
CA LYS A 126 -9.66 -17.00 -11.88
C LYS A 126 -10.36 -16.42 -13.11
N GLU A 127 -11.50 -15.75 -12.93
CA GLU A 127 -12.20 -15.10 -14.05
C GLU A 127 -11.43 -13.90 -14.60
N GLU A 128 -10.69 -13.18 -13.76
CA GLU A 128 -9.79 -12.13 -14.20
C GLU A 128 -8.64 -12.67 -15.05
N ILE A 129 -8.04 -13.81 -14.67
CA ILE A 129 -7.03 -14.50 -15.47
C ILE A 129 -7.62 -14.95 -16.81
N ASN A 130 -8.85 -15.51 -16.84
CA ASN A 130 -9.53 -15.84 -18.09
C ASN A 130 -9.68 -14.61 -18.99
N MET A 131 -10.11 -13.49 -18.41
CA MET A 131 -10.27 -12.22 -19.14
C MET A 131 -8.92 -11.76 -19.74
N TYR A 132 -7.81 -11.90 -19.02
CA TYR A 132 -6.48 -11.57 -19.55
C TYR A 132 -6.00 -12.53 -20.66
N GLU A 133 -6.31 -13.82 -20.55
CA GLU A 133 -6.07 -14.80 -21.62
C GLU A 133 -6.84 -14.44 -22.90
N ASP A 134 -8.03 -13.88 -22.77
CA ASP A 134 -8.89 -13.40 -23.87
C ASP A 134 -8.48 -12.01 -24.42
N MET A 135 -7.37 -11.42 -23.93
CA MET A 135 -6.80 -10.16 -24.43
C MET A 135 -5.49 -10.41 -25.18
N PRO A 136 -5.50 -10.63 -26.52
CA PRO A 136 -4.31 -11.02 -27.28
C PRO A 136 -3.13 -10.06 -27.14
N GLN A 137 -3.40 -8.75 -27.10
CA GLN A 137 -2.34 -7.74 -26.97
C GLN A 137 -1.59 -7.85 -25.63
N ARG A 138 -2.32 -8.07 -24.53
CA ARG A 138 -1.72 -8.33 -23.22
C ARG A 138 -0.96 -9.65 -23.23
N LYS A 139 -1.57 -10.69 -23.80
CA LYS A 139 -0.99 -12.04 -23.80
C LYS A 139 0.35 -12.11 -24.52
N VAL A 140 0.50 -11.39 -25.63
CA VAL A 140 1.79 -11.28 -26.34
C VAL A 140 2.86 -10.67 -25.44
N GLY A 141 2.52 -9.61 -24.68
CA GLY A 141 3.44 -9.00 -23.71
C GLY A 141 3.87 -9.98 -22.61
N GLU A 142 2.93 -10.72 -22.02
CA GLU A 142 3.19 -11.73 -21.00
C GLU A 142 4.10 -12.87 -21.51
N ILE A 143 3.84 -13.36 -22.73
CA ILE A 143 4.67 -14.40 -23.36
C ILE A 143 6.08 -13.85 -23.62
N PHE A 144 6.18 -12.63 -24.15
CA PHE A 144 7.47 -11.98 -24.39
C PHE A 144 8.28 -11.83 -23.09
N GLU A 145 7.67 -11.35 -22.00
CA GLU A 145 8.34 -11.23 -20.71
C GLU A 145 8.77 -12.59 -20.15
N THR A 146 7.90 -13.60 -20.22
CA THR A 146 8.21 -14.97 -19.77
C THR A 146 9.42 -15.54 -20.51
N LEU A 147 9.52 -15.31 -21.83
CA LEU A 147 10.64 -15.76 -22.64
C LEU A 147 11.91 -14.96 -22.36
N LEU A 148 11.80 -13.64 -22.20
CA LEU A 148 12.93 -12.74 -21.93
C LEU A 148 13.56 -13.03 -20.56
N TYR A 149 12.74 -13.28 -19.55
CA TYR A 149 13.16 -13.51 -18.16
C TYR A 149 13.04 -14.98 -17.74
N LYS A 150 13.25 -15.91 -18.67
CA LYS A 150 13.16 -17.34 -18.40
C LYS A 150 14.04 -17.74 -17.21
N GLY A 151 13.44 -18.43 -16.23
CA GLY A 151 14.13 -18.87 -15.01
C GLY A 151 14.36 -17.77 -13.96
N SER A 152 13.84 -16.56 -14.19
CA SER A 152 13.87 -15.44 -13.24
C SER A 152 12.46 -15.10 -12.77
N PRO A 153 12.26 -14.73 -11.48
CA PRO A 153 10.97 -14.27 -10.98
C PRO A 153 10.39 -13.06 -11.71
N LEU A 154 11.20 -12.29 -12.43
CA LEU A 154 10.69 -11.20 -13.28
C LEU A 154 9.77 -11.70 -14.41
N GLY A 155 9.93 -12.95 -14.83
CA GLY A 155 9.08 -13.60 -15.82
C GLY A 155 7.72 -14.05 -15.27
N PHE A 156 7.51 -14.00 -13.95
CA PHE A 156 6.23 -14.41 -13.36
C PHE A 156 5.12 -13.41 -13.66
N ASP A 157 3.98 -13.91 -14.14
CA ASP A 157 2.79 -13.09 -14.31
C ASP A 157 2.32 -12.55 -12.95
N ILE A 158 1.78 -11.33 -12.95
CA ILE A 158 1.36 -10.65 -11.71
C ILE A 158 0.14 -11.35 -11.09
N ALA A 159 -0.82 -11.80 -11.91
CA ALA A 159 -2.00 -12.51 -11.43
C ALA A 159 -1.70 -13.97 -11.03
N GLY A 160 -0.53 -14.47 -11.45
CA GLY A 160 -0.12 -15.84 -11.26
C GLY A 160 -0.82 -16.80 -12.20
N THR A 161 -1.04 -18.04 -11.75
CA THR A 161 -1.72 -19.08 -12.54
C THR A 161 -2.97 -19.55 -11.80
N LYS A 162 -3.93 -20.12 -12.54
CA LYS A 162 -5.15 -20.68 -11.94
C LYS A 162 -4.80 -21.79 -10.93
N GLU A 163 -3.72 -22.53 -11.20
CA GLU A 163 -3.19 -23.60 -10.37
C GLU A 163 -2.62 -23.09 -9.04
N THR A 164 -1.83 -22.02 -9.04
CA THR A 164 -1.25 -21.43 -7.83
C THR A 164 -2.34 -20.76 -7.00
N VAL A 165 -3.17 -19.92 -7.62
CA VAL A 165 -4.29 -19.20 -6.97
C VAL A 165 -5.22 -20.16 -6.23
N LYS A 166 -5.56 -21.30 -6.84
CA LYS A 166 -6.44 -22.31 -6.20
C LYS A 166 -5.85 -22.90 -4.91
N LYS A 167 -4.52 -22.98 -4.80
CA LYS A 167 -3.80 -23.59 -3.67
C LYS A 167 -3.56 -22.64 -2.51
N PHE A 168 -3.77 -21.33 -2.69
CA PHE A 168 -3.48 -20.37 -1.62
C PHE A 168 -4.36 -20.60 -0.41
N THR A 169 -3.74 -20.42 0.76
CA THR A 169 -4.38 -20.54 2.06
C THR A 169 -4.13 -19.26 2.85
N ARG A 170 -4.83 -19.10 3.98
CA ARG A 170 -4.56 -18.00 4.91
C ARG A 170 -3.08 -17.91 5.31
N GLN A 171 -2.40 -19.05 5.46
CA GLN A 171 -0.98 -19.07 5.82
C GLN A 171 -0.09 -18.49 4.71
N THR A 172 -0.40 -18.76 3.44
CA THR A 172 0.31 -18.19 2.28
C THR A 172 0.36 -16.65 2.37
N PHE A 173 -0.76 -16.02 2.72
CA PHE A 173 -0.84 -14.57 2.89
C PHE A 173 -0.09 -14.08 4.13
N ILE A 174 -0.20 -14.78 5.25
CA ILE A 174 0.52 -14.42 6.48
C ILE A 174 2.03 -14.44 6.25
N ASP A 175 2.54 -15.48 5.59
CA ASP A 175 3.97 -15.61 5.28
C ASP A 175 4.43 -14.49 4.34
N TYR A 176 3.62 -14.19 3.31
CA TYR A 176 3.89 -13.11 2.36
C TYR A 176 3.89 -11.71 3.02
N ILE A 177 2.94 -11.44 3.90
CA ILE A 177 2.86 -10.17 4.65
C ILE A 177 4.07 -10.06 5.59
N ASN A 178 4.38 -11.12 6.33
CA ASN A 178 5.49 -11.10 7.29
C ASN A 178 6.85 -10.86 6.61
N SER A 179 7.03 -11.29 5.36
CA SER A 179 8.30 -11.14 4.64
C SER A 179 8.48 -9.76 4.02
N LEU A 180 7.42 -9.11 3.52
CA LEU A 180 7.56 -7.88 2.72
C LEU A 180 6.84 -6.64 3.27
N TYR A 181 5.81 -6.81 4.12
CA TYR A 181 4.95 -5.73 4.60
C TYR A 181 5.42 -5.17 5.93
N HIS A 182 6.52 -4.44 5.89
CA HIS A 182 7.12 -3.79 7.04
C HIS A 182 7.61 -2.38 6.70
N PRO A 183 7.71 -1.46 7.68
CA PRO A 183 7.97 -0.04 7.45
C PRO A 183 9.26 0.25 6.68
N ASN A 184 10.32 -0.54 6.89
CA ASN A 184 11.59 -0.40 6.16
C ASN A 184 11.52 -0.74 4.66
N ASN A 185 10.45 -1.41 4.21
CA ASN A 185 10.22 -1.77 2.81
C ASN A 185 8.99 -1.05 2.26
N ALA A 186 8.66 0.10 2.85
CA ALA A 186 7.50 0.90 2.48
C ALA A 186 7.82 2.40 2.45
N VAL A 187 7.08 3.13 1.62
CA VAL A 187 7.10 4.59 1.56
C VAL A 187 5.66 5.09 1.53
N LEU A 188 5.33 6.01 2.43
CA LEU A 188 4.07 6.73 2.43
C LEU A 188 4.25 8.09 1.75
N VAL A 189 3.60 8.29 0.61
CA VAL A 189 3.60 9.57 -0.11
C VAL A 189 2.28 10.29 0.14
N VAL A 190 2.36 11.58 0.48
CA VAL A 190 1.20 12.46 0.61
C VAL A 190 1.41 13.67 -0.28
N ALA A 191 0.58 13.80 -1.32
CA ALA A 191 0.68 14.86 -2.31
C ALA A 191 -0.64 15.62 -2.44
N GLY A 192 -0.59 16.96 -2.58
CA GLY A 192 -1.78 17.79 -2.81
C GLY A 192 -1.69 19.16 -2.14
N GLY A 193 -2.82 19.79 -1.83
CA GLY A 193 -2.87 21.11 -1.17
C GLY A 193 -2.67 21.02 0.35
N LEU A 194 -1.46 20.65 0.79
CA LEU A 194 -1.13 20.43 2.21
C LEU A 194 -1.13 21.73 3.02
N SER A 195 -0.67 22.83 2.42
CA SER A 195 -0.64 24.17 3.04
C SER A 195 -2.02 24.80 3.22
N ASN A 196 -3.04 24.32 2.50
CA ASN A 196 -4.40 24.82 2.57
C ASN A 196 -5.26 24.11 3.63
N SER A 197 -4.67 23.18 4.39
CA SER A 197 -5.33 22.61 5.56
C SER A 197 -5.14 23.55 6.75
N SER A 198 -6.24 24.10 7.26
CA SER A 198 -6.28 25.12 8.31
C SER A 198 -5.94 24.60 9.72
N GLY A 199 -5.27 23.44 9.83
CA GLY A 199 -4.88 22.85 11.10
C GLY A 199 -3.63 23.52 11.67
N LYS A 200 -3.79 24.50 12.55
CA LYS A 200 -2.71 24.97 13.44
C LYS A 200 -2.55 23.99 14.59
N ALA A 201 -1.38 23.36 14.75
CA ALA A 201 -0.96 22.84 16.06
C ALA A 201 0.56 22.80 16.20
N ARG A 202 1.01 22.92 17.45
CA ARG A 202 2.38 23.13 17.93
C ARG A 202 2.98 21.83 18.49
N TYR A 203 4.32 21.72 18.47
CA TYR A 203 5.20 20.75 19.19
C TYR A 203 5.23 19.31 18.61
N ARG A 204 6.14 18.36 18.93
CA ARG A 204 7.45 18.24 19.64
C ARG A 204 8.27 17.12 18.93
N LYS A 205 9.60 17.11 19.06
CA LYS A 205 10.59 16.24 18.36
C LYS A 205 10.29 14.73 18.36
N PHE A 206 10.31 14.09 17.18
CA PHE A 206 10.27 12.62 17.01
C PHE A 206 11.30 12.02 16.02
N PHE A 207 12.33 12.75 15.61
CA PHE A 207 13.22 12.31 14.54
C PHE A 207 14.66 12.12 14.99
N ASP A 208 15.23 10.97 14.62
CA ASP A 208 16.67 10.74 14.71
C ASP A 208 17.30 11.11 13.36
N GLY A 209 18.00 12.24 13.36
CA GLY A 209 18.56 12.83 12.16
C GLY A 209 19.83 12.10 11.74
N LYS A 210 19.74 11.26 10.72
CA LYS A 210 20.89 10.97 9.85
C LYS A 210 20.60 11.43 8.43
N GLN A 211 20.54 12.76 8.27
CA GLN A 211 21.42 13.49 7.34
C GLN A 211 21.28 15.01 7.53
N LYS A 212 22.42 15.60 7.92
CA LYS A 212 22.86 17.01 7.89
C LYS A 212 22.23 18.03 8.86
N THR A 213 23.12 18.44 9.79
CA THR A 213 23.21 19.72 10.52
C THR A 213 22.10 20.06 11.50
N ALA A 214 22.38 19.69 12.76
CA ALA A 214 21.82 20.29 13.95
C ALA A 214 22.20 21.78 14.05
N LYS A 215 21.41 22.66 13.44
CA LYS A 215 21.29 24.10 13.75
C LYS A 215 20.17 24.68 12.89
N ASN A 216 18.93 24.40 13.30
CA ASN A 216 17.68 25.12 13.01
C ASN A 216 16.52 24.16 13.28
N LEU A 217 15.99 24.20 14.50
CA LEU A 217 14.76 23.50 14.87
C LEU A 217 13.58 24.24 14.23
N VAL A 218 13.45 24.11 12.90
CA VAL A 218 12.30 24.58 12.16
C VAL A 218 11.19 23.55 12.35
N THR A 219 10.12 23.96 13.02
CA THR A 219 8.84 23.25 13.02
C THR A 219 8.45 23.01 11.57
N SER A 220 8.46 21.74 11.13
CA SER A 220 8.00 21.38 9.78
C SER A 220 6.57 21.91 9.57
N PRO A 221 6.24 22.49 8.41
CA PRO A 221 4.87 22.90 8.10
C PRO A 221 3.88 21.72 8.09
N PHE A 222 4.39 20.47 8.10
CA PHE A 222 3.61 19.24 8.07
C PHE A 222 3.60 18.49 9.41
N SER A 223 3.95 19.15 10.52
CA SER A 223 4.03 18.50 11.85
C SER A 223 2.75 17.76 12.23
N ASN A 224 1.58 18.34 11.96
CA ASN A 224 0.29 17.73 12.30
C ASN A 224 0.03 16.46 11.48
N TYR A 225 0.34 16.49 10.19
CA TYR A 225 0.25 15.31 9.32
C TYR A 225 1.20 14.21 9.78
N LEU A 226 2.44 14.57 10.12
CA LEU A 226 3.44 13.63 10.64
C LEU A 226 3.01 12.99 11.95
N GLU A 227 2.40 13.74 12.86
CA GLU A 227 1.90 13.22 14.13
C GLU A 227 0.78 12.19 13.89
N LEU A 228 -0.19 12.52 13.04
CA LEU A 228 -1.26 11.59 12.67
C LEU A 228 -0.72 10.32 12.02
N ILE A 229 0.23 10.45 11.07
CA ILE A 229 0.89 9.30 10.46
C ILE A 229 1.62 8.47 11.52
N ASN A 230 2.37 9.11 12.41
CA ASN A 230 3.10 8.41 13.48
C ASN A 230 2.15 7.68 14.44
N ASN A 231 0.99 8.25 14.75
CA ASN A 231 0.00 7.60 15.60
C ASN A 231 -0.59 6.33 14.97
N LYS A 232 -0.67 6.27 13.63
CA LYS A 232 -1.24 5.12 12.91
C LYS A 232 -0.18 4.09 12.49
N PHE A 233 0.98 4.55 12.02
CA PHE A 233 2.06 3.70 11.52
C PHE A 233 3.20 3.48 12.49
N GLY A 234 3.33 4.25 13.58
CA GLY A 234 4.46 4.15 14.50
C GLY A 234 4.55 2.81 15.24
N GLY A 235 3.42 2.12 15.39
CA GLY A 235 3.35 0.75 15.94
C GLY A 235 3.56 -0.36 14.92
N TRP A 236 3.71 -0.03 13.63
CA TRP A 236 3.93 -1.04 12.59
C TRP A 236 5.28 -1.72 12.81
N LYS A 237 5.24 -3.03 13.07
CA LYS A 237 6.41 -3.83 13.42
C LYS A 237 7.47 -3.77 12.32
N SER A 238 8.70 -3.43 12.71
CA SER A 238 9.86 -3.53 11.82
C SER A 238 10.09 -5.00 11.44
N GLY A 239 10.27 -5.25 10.14
CA GLY A 239 10.70 -6.53 9.59
C GLY A 239 12.15 -6.43 9.10
N ASN A 240 12.83 -7.57 9.09
CA ASN A 240 14.09 -7.73 8.38
C ASN A 240 13.75 -8.25 6.98
N LYS A 241 14.22 -7.55 5.94
CA LYS A 241 14.18 -8.07 4.58
C LYS A 241 15.09 -9.32 4.56
N SER A 242 14.50 -10.51 4.39
CA SER A 242 15.24 -11.76 4.22
C SER A 242 15.97 -11.78 2.88
#